data_AF-A0A0S2KLE9-F1
#
_entry.id   AF-A0A0S2KLE9-F1
#
_cell.length_a   1.000
_cell.length_b   1.000
_cell.length_c   1.000
_cell.angle_alpha   90.00
_cell.angle_beta   90.00
_cell.angle_gamma   90.00
#
_symmetry.space_group_name_H-M   'P 1'
#
loop_
_entity.id
_entity.type
_entity.pdbx_description
1 polymer ?
#
loop_
_entity_poly.entity_id
_entity_poly.type
_entity_poly.pdbx_seq_one_letter_code
_entity_poly.pdbx_strand_id
1 'polypeptide(L)'
;MIQICTTKEQSQRLLDLGIQRKTADMFWPLKSSFPEVCNDGDQYQADYPAWSLGSLINLLPDVIFAPNRTFRLEIRNRSISYVNGDSLFKIEENKGVFENCFSMIEWLVEHKYLKP
;
A
#
# COMPACT_ATOMS: atom_id res chain seq x y z
N MET A 1 19.84 1.57 1.45
CA MET A 1 19.06 1.41 2.70
C MET A 1 17.93 0.43 2.39
N ILE A 2 17.72 -0.61 3.20
CA ILE A 2 16.63 -1.57 2.98
C ILE A 2 15.37 -0.96 3.59
N GLN A 3 14.38 -0.65 2.75
CA GLN A 3 13.11 -0.11 3.20
C GLN A 3 12.18 -1.26 3.59
N ILE A 4 11.84 -1.34 4.87
CA ILE A 4 10.98 -2.38 5.43
C ILE A 4 9.51 -1.96 5.52
N CYS A 5 9.26 -0.65 5.50
CA CYS A 5 7.95 -0.03 5.67
C CYS A 5 7.83 1.31 4.93
N THR A 6 6.61 1.84 4.82
CA THR A 6 6.37 3.17 4.26
C THR A 6 7.02 4.26 5.09
N THR A 7 7.59 5.27 4.44
CA THR A 7 7.97 6.51 5.14
C THR A 7 6.72 7.22 5.66
N LYS A 8 6.90 8.23 6.53
CA LYS A 8 5.75 9.02 7.03
C LYS A 8 5.02 9.72 5.90
N GLU A 9 5.74 10.23 4.91
CA GLU A 9 5.18 10.88 3.73
C GLU A 9 4.39 9.91 2.86
N GLN A 10 4.90 8.69 2.64
CA GLN A 10 4.19 7.62 1.93
C GLN A 10 2.93 7.19 2.69
N SER A 11 3.03 6.98 3.99
CA SER A 11 1.89 6.67 4.85
C SER A 11 0.81 7.76 4.77
N GLN A 12 1.19 9.04 4.80
CA GLN A 12 0.22 10.14 4.66
C GLN A 12 -0.51 10.07 3.31
N ARG A 13 0.23 9.82 2.21
CA ARG A 13 -0.38 9.68 0.88
C ARG A 13 -1.37 8.52 0.80
N LEU A 14 -1.07 7.37 1.42
CA LEU A 14 -2.03 6.25 1.47
C LEU A 14 -3.30 6.63 2.25
N LEU A 15 -3.15 7.36 3.36
CA LEU A 15 -4.29 7.88 4.12
C LEU A 15 -5.12 8.88 3.30
N ASP A 16 -4.47 9.77 2.55
CA ASP A 16 -5.13 10.76 1.69
C ASP A 16 -5.89 10.09 0.52
N LEU A 17 -5.38 8.95 0.06
CA LEU A 17 -6.08 8.06 -0.89
C LEU A 17 -7.22 7.25 -0.26
N GLY A 18 -7.43 7.39 1.06
CA GLY A 18 -8.50 6.75 1.81
C GLY A 18 -8.16 5.38 2.38
N ILE A 19 -6.94 4.85 2.17
CA ILE A 19 -6.54 3.53 2.66
C ILE A 19 -6.70 3.48 4.18
N GLN A 20 -7.50 2.53 4.65
CA GLN A 20 -7.88 2.47 6.06
C GLN A 20 -6.69 2.14 6.95
N ARG A 21 -6.54 2.90 8.05
CA ARG A 21 -5.47 2.72 9.05
C ARG A 21 -5.31 1.29 9.54
N LYS A 22 -6.42 0.56 9.72
CA LYS A 22 -6.42 -0.84 10.19
C LYS A 22 -5.71 -1.83 9.25
N THR A 23 -5.40 -1.42 8.02
CA THR A 23 -4.64 -2.25 7.07
C THR A 23 -3.13 -2.16 7.30
N ALA A 24 -2.66 -1.14 8.02
CA ALA A 24 -1.26 -1.04 8.43
C ALA A 24 -0.92 -2.15 9.43
N ASP A 25 0.25 -2.75 9.27
CA ASP A 25 0.79 -3.82 10.12
C ASP A 25 1.97 -3.37 10.98
N MET A 26 2.41 -2.12 10.81
CA MET A 26 3.46 -1.48 11.59
C MET A 26 3.09 -0.03 11.87
N PHE A 27 3.97 0.62 12.63
CA PHE A 27 3.73 1.97 13.06
C PHE A 27 5.04 2.71 13.40
N TRP A 28 5.04 4.02 13.17
CA TRP A 28 6.12 4.92 13.56
C TRP A 28 5.85 5.45 14.97
N PRO A 29 6.81 5.32 15.91
CA PRO A 29 6.64 5.83 17.25
C PRO A 29 6.48 7.35 17.21
N LEU A 30 5.55 7.87 18.02
CA LEU A 30 5.49 9.29 18.32
C LEU A 30 6.68 9.66 19.21
N LYS A 31 7.23 10.87 19.05
CA LYS A 31 8.49 11.32 19.69
C LYS A 31 8.47 11.35 21.24
N SER A 32 7.40 10.92 21.88
CA SER A 32 7.31 10.83 23.33
C SER A 32 8.00 9.57 23.83
N SER A 33 8.90 9.72 24.81
CA SER A 33 9.59 8.63 25.50
C SER A 33 8.68 7.83 26.45
N PHE A 34 7.39 8.15 26.52
CA PHE A 34 6.37 7.45 27.30
C PHE A 34 5.07 7.36 26.47
N PRO A 35 4.33 6.24 26.52
CA PRO A 35 2.98 6.22 25.99
C PRO A 35 2.15 7.20 26.83
N GLU A 36 1.84 8.37 26.26
CA GLU A 36 0.91 9.30 26.90
C GLU A 36 -0.41 8.55 27.11
N VAL A 37 -0.84 8.50 28.37
CA VAL A 37 -2.02 7.75 28.81
C VAL A 37 -3.23 8.27 28.04
N CYS A 38 -3.93 7.33 27.41
CA CYS A 38 -5.08 7.53 26.54
C CYS A 38 -6.14 8.43 27.20
N ASN A 39 -6.62 9.45 26.49
CA ASN A 39 -7.94 10.01 26.77
C ASN A 39 -8.99 9.15 26.07
N ASP A 40 -10.01 8.73 26.81
CA ASP A 40 -11.07 7.77 26.43
C ASP A 40 -11.91 8.15 25.18
N GLY A 41 -11.60 9.26 24.51
CA GLY A 41 -12.27 9.74 23.30
C GLY A 41 -11.46 9.63 22.00
N ASP A 42 -10.13 9.47 22.06
CA ASP A 42 -9.24 9.41 20.89
C ASP A 42 -8.59 8.02 20.79
N GLN A 43 -9.31 7.09 20.19
CA GLN A 43 -8.98 5.65 20.14
C GLN A 43 -7.75 5.31 19.26
N TYR A 44 -7.00 6.32 18.78
CA TYR A 44 -5.98 6.17 17.73
C TYR A 44 -4.64 6.87 18.01
N GLN A 45 -4.35 7.22 19.27
CA GLN A 45 -3.10 7.89 19.63
C GLN A 45 -2.14 6.98 20.41
N ALA A 46 -1.40 6.15 19.69
CA ALA A 46 -0.12 5.64 20.19
C ALA A 46 0.96 5.71 19.11
N ASP A 47 0.63 5.37 17.86
CA ASP A 47 1.61 5.31 16.79
C ASP A 47 1.03 5.70 15.41
N TYR A 48 1.88 6.27 14.53
CA TYR A 48 1.48 6.70 13.18
C TYR A 48 1.58 5.52 12.19
N PRO A 49 0.53 5.18 11.41
CA PRO A 49 0.48 3.92 10.68
C PRO A 49 1.58 3.80 9.62
N ALA A 50 2.12 2.59 9.48
CA ALA A 50 3.10 2.23 8.46
C ALA A 50 2.77 0.86 7.85
N TRP A 51 2.95 0.73 6.54
CA TRP A 51 2.69 -0.52 5.82
C TRP A 51 4.01 -1.20 5.47
N SER A 52 4.16 -2.46 5.84
CA SER A 52 5.25 -3.30 5.34
C SER A 52 5.08 -3.59 3.86
N LEU A 53 6.13 -4.12 3.23
CA LEU A 53 5.99 -4.70 1.90
C LEU A 53 4.85 -5.73 1.84
N GLY A 54 4.72 -6.58 2.87
CA GLY A 54 3.67 -7.60 2.95
C GLY A 54 2.28 -6.98 3.02
N SER A 55 2.11 -5.92 3.82
CA SER A 55 0.83 -5.21 3.90
C SER A 55 0.50 -4.47 2.59
N LEU A 56 1.49 -3.84 1.93
CA LEU A 56 1.28 -3.26 0.60
C LEU A 56 0.88 -4.32 -0.43
N ILE A 57 1.49 -5.51 -0.41
CA ILE A 57 1.09 -6.62 -1.29
C ILE A 57 -0.35 -7.05 -1.00
N ASN A 58 -0.76 -7.12 0.27
CA ASN A 58 -2.13 -7.47 0.66
C ASN A 58 -3.19 -6.44 0.24
N LEU A 59 -2.78 -5.18 -0.03
CA LEU A 59 -3.67 -4.17 -0.60
C LEU A 59 -3.88 -4.34 -2.10
N LEU A 60 -2.98 -5.03 -2.81
CA LEU A 60 -3.11 -5.24 -4.24
C LEU A 60 -4.19 -6.29 -4.53
N PRO A 61 -5.19 -6.00 -5.38
CA PRO A 61 -6.16 -7.01 -5.77
C PRO A 61 -5.48 -8.13 -6.59
N ASP A 62 -5.84 -9.38 -6.34
CA ASP A 62 -5.30 -10.51 -7.12
C ASP A 62 -5.70 -10.43 -8.60
N VAL A 63 -6.86 -9.81 -8.89
CA VAL A 63 -7.46 -9.73 -10.21
C VAL A 63 -8.10 -8.36 -10.45
N ILE A 64 -7.82 -7.78 -11.61
CA ILE A 64 -8.54 -6.62 -12.15
C ILE A 64 -9.55 -7.08 -13.19
N PHE A 65 -10.80 -6.64 -13.03
CA PHE A 65 -11.88 -6.84 -14.01
C PHE A 65 -11.98 -5.63 -14.94
N ALA A 66 -11.45 -5.76 -16.16
CA ALA A 66 -11.68 -4.82 -17.24
C ALA A 66 -12.87 -5.29 -18.09
N PRO A 67 -13.51 -4.43 -18.91
CA PRO A 67 -14.79 -4.74 -19.58
C PRO A 67 -14.85 -6.07 -20.31
N ASN A 68 -13.75 -6.52 -20.94
CA ASN A 68 -13.71 -7.73 -21.76
C ASN A 68 -12.64 -8.74 -21.34
N ARG A 69 -11.84 -8.46 -20.31
CA ARG A 69 -10.71 -9.29 -19.88
C ARG A 69 -10.44 -9.13 -18.39
N THR A 70 -9.96 -10.20 -17.77
CA THR A 70 -9.45 -10.19 -16.40
C THR A 70 -7.94 -10.23 -16.40
N PHE A 71 -7.28 -9.40 -15.61
CA PHE A 71 -5.82 -9.39 -15.50
C PHE A 71 -5.41 -9.82 -14.09
N ARG A 72 -4.46 -10.74 -13.98
CA ARG A 72 -3.96 -11.26 -12.71
C ARG A 72 -2.70 -10.54 -12.28
N LEU A 73 -2.57 -10.35 -10.98
CA LEU A 73 -1.37 -9.82 -10.35
C LEU A 73 -0.20 -10.79 -10.55
N GLU A 74 0.92 -10.28 -11.05
CA GLU A 74 2.21 -10.93 -11.06
C GLU A 74 3.23 -10.04 -10.34
N ILE A 75 3.93 -10.64 -9.37
CA ILE A 75 5.03 -9.99 -8.65
C ILE A 75 6.31 -10.76 -8.99
N ARG A 76 7.26 -10.06 -9.59
CA ARG A 76 8.62 -10.56 -9.85
C ARG A 76 9.60 -9.68 -9.08
N ASN A 77 10.86 -10.11 -8.99
CA ASN A 77 11.88 -9.52 -8.12
C ASN A 77 11.88 -7.97 -8.09
N ARG A 78 11.70 -7.32 -9.25
CA ARG A 78 11.70 -5.84 -9.35
C ARG A 78 10.54 -5.29 -10.19
N SER A 79 9.48 -6.06 -10.40
CA SER A 79 8.32 -5.60 -11.16
C SER A 79 7.02 -6.14 -10.59
N ILE A 80 5.98 -5.33 -10.72
CA ILE A 80 4.61 -5.67 -10.37
C ILE A 80 3.75 -5.35 -11.57
N SER A 81 2.93 -6.30 -11.98
CA SER A 81 2.14 -6.16 -13.18
C SER A 81 0.80 -6.86 -13.09
N TYR A 82 -0.16 -6.36 -13.84
CA TYR A 82 -1.42 -7.04 -14.13
C TYR A 82 -1.39 -7.55 -15.56
N VAL A 83 -1.45 -8.86 -15.74
CA VAL A 83 -1.30 -9.52 -17.05
C VAL A 83 -2.40 -10.57 -17.31
N ASN A 84 -2.65 -10.85 -18.58
CA ASN A 84 -3.52 -11.93 -19.05
C ASN A 84 -2.86 -12.56 -20.29
N GLY A 85 -2.17 -13.70 -20.09
CA GLY A 85 -1.33 -14.28 -21.14
C GLY A 85 -0.33 -13.25 -21.64
N ASP A 86 -0.35 -12.98 -22.96
CA ASP A 86 0.54 -12.00 -23.60
C ASP A 86 0.07 -10.54 -23.46
N SER A 87 -1.10 -10.30 -22.85
CA SER A 87 -1.65 -8.95 -22.70
C SER A 87 -1.23 -8.32 -21.37
N LEU A 88 -0.49 -7.21 -21.46
CA LEU A 88 -0.16 -6.36 -20.31
C LEU A 88 -1.23 -5.29 -20.10
N PHE A 89 -1.71 -5.15 -18.86
CA PHE A 89 -2.63 -4.08 -18.47
C PHE A 89 -1.89 -2.90 -17.83
N LYS A 90 -1.09 -3.18 -16.80
CA LYS A 90 -0.28 -2.20 -16.09
C LYS A 90 0.97 -2.86 -15.54
N ILE A 91 2.09 -2.15 -15.61
CA ILE A 91 3.35 -2.54 -14.96
C ILE A 91 3.92 -1.36 -14.18
N GLU A 92 4.52 -1.65 -13.04
CA GLU A 92 5.47 -0.78 -12.33
C GLU A 92 6.81 -1.52 -12.25
N GLU A 93 7.87 -0.87 -12.73
CA GLU A 93 9.22 -1.42 -12.77
C GLU A 93 10.26 -0.33 -12.49
N ASN A 94 11.52 -0.74 -12.31
CA ASN A 94 12.70 0.11 -12.15
C ASN A 94 12.86 0.89 -10.83
N LYS A 95 11.84 0.96 -9.96
CA LYS A 95 11.95 1.64 -8.65
C LYS A 95 12.29 0.70 -7.47
N GLY A 96 12.18 -0.61 -7.69
CA GLY A 96 12.28 -1.64 -6.65
C GLY A 96 10.90 -2.10 -6.18
N VAL A 97 10.79 -3.34 -5.67
CA VAL A 97 9.48 -3.97 -5.41
C VAL A 97 8.60 -3.15 -4.46
N PHE A 98 9.19 -2.53 -3.43
CA PHE A 98 8.47 -1.69 -2.48
C PHE A 98 7.82 -0.48 -3.14
N GLU A 99 8.62 0.33 -3.85
CA GLU A 99 8.14 1.52 -4.55
C GLU A 99 7.18 1.17 -5.69
N ASN A 100 7.37 0.02 -6.33
CA ASN A 100 6.43 -0.48 -7.33
C ASN A 100 5.09 -0.87 -6.71
N CYS A 101 5.07 -1.53 -5.54
CA CYS A 101 3.82 -1.83 -4.82
C CYS A 101 3.09 -0.53 -4.51
N PHE A 102 3.81 0.43 -3.93
CA PHE A 102 3.27 1.73 -3.56
C PHE A 102 2.68 2.45 -4.78
N SER A 103 3.47 2.62 -5.85
CA SER A 103 3.02 3.27 -7.09
C SER A 103 1.82 2.56 -7.72
N MET A 104 1.77 1.22 -7.66
CA MET A 104 0.65 0.44 -8.17
C MET A 104 -0.62 0.69 -7.36
N ILE A 105 -0.53 0.74 -6.02
CA ILE A 105 -1.69 1.04 -5.15
C ILE A 105 -2.25 2.42 -5.48
N GLU A 106 -1.41 3.44 -5.62
CA GLU A 106 -1.85 4.79 -5.99
C GLU A 106 -2.62 4.77 -7.31
N TRP A 107 -2.03 4.14 -8.33
CA TRP A 107 -2.65 4.00 -9.65
C TRP A 107 -4.01 3.27 -9.57
N LEU A 108 -4.10 2.19 -8.80
CA LEU A 108 -5.33 1.41 -8.66
C LEU A 108 -6.46 2.20 -7.98
N VAL A 109 -6.14 3.01 -6.96
CA VAL A 109 -7.12 3.88 -6.30
C VAL A 109 -7.61 4.96 -7.26
N GLU A 110 -6.67 5.66 -7.93
CA GLU A 110 -6.98 6.71 -8.90
C GLU A 110 -7.89 6.22 -10.05
N HIS A 111 -7.67 4.98 -10.50
CA HIS A 111 -8.42 4.37 -11.59
C HIS A 111 -9.62 3.52 -11.12
N LYS A 112 -9.93 3.56 -9.81
CA LYS A 112 -11.10 2.89 -9.19
C LYS A 112 -11.08 1.36 -9.28
N TYR A 113 -9.89 0.77 -9.39
CA TYR A 113 -9.67 -0.67 -9.31
C TYR A 113 -9.40 -1.16 -7.90
N LEU A 114 -9.00 -0.26 -6.99
CA LEU A 114 -8.92 -0.52 -5.56
C LEU A 114 -9.88 0.43 -4.85
N LYS A 115 -10.75 -0.12 -4.00
CA LYS A 115 -11.64 0.67 -3.15
C LYS A 115 -11.00 0.80 -1.76
N PRO A 116 -10.70 2.03 -1.29
CA PRO A 116 -10.18 2.27 0.04
C PRO A 116 -11.14 1.88 1.18
#